data_AF-A0A395LDK6-F1
#
_entry.id   AF-A0A395LDK6-F1
#
_cell.length_a   1.000
_cell.length_b   1.000
_cell.length_c   1.000
_cell.angle_alpha   90.00
_cell.angle_beta   90.00
_cell.angle_gamma   90.00
#
_symmetry.space_group_name_H-M   'P 1'
#
loop_
_entity.id
_entity.type
_entity.pdbx_description
1 polymer ?
#
loop_
_entity_poly.entity_id
_entity_poly.type
_entity_poly.pdbx_seq_one_letter_code
_entity_poly.pdbx_strand_id
1 'polypeptide(L)'
;MKSDTIIDAIVGVTAKWAKQRKQEERNASAWLNRRDRLTRSRRVTAKNAVGMYAESAWLKASGDGALPASCRQIYYAIREAVADLTGKELNYGYFSQLLAEHVDEHDLDWDVVYDARGDFVEPHTGRRVPLGTLQVRQYLDNAECYQLPEAVPGFHLDTGFPTDGPSHRFGALLFIEKQGFDPLIKSARIAERFDIAIASTKGMSTTAMRRLAQSICGDGVPLLVMHDFDISGMVIAGTLQNDTRRFRFDREFPVIDIGLRLADIDGLGREKVAIEPKARDAHIATLRRYGATEDEIDFLVKGRERVELNAMSSPKMINFIERKLEEHGVRKVVPDQATLHLAATRAAKIARLQQVIRREQAREDIDIAIPDDLEEQVRAMLIADPTIPWDDAVVRVMGGEATKNRQGGG
;
A
#
# COMPACT_ATOMS: atom_id res chain seq x y z
N MET A 1 15.41 -12.63 74.99
CA MET A 1 15.38 -12.10 73.61
C MET A 1 14.46 -10.89 73.63
N LYS A 2 14.97 -9.68 73.37
CA LYS A 2 14.18 -8.44 73.55
C LYS A 2 13.11 -8.38 72.46
N SER A 3 11.84 -8.22 72.86
CA SER A 3 10.67 -8.17 71.97
C SER A 3 10.84 -7.17 70.82
N ASP A 4 11.54 -6.07 71.09
CA ASP A 4 11.77 -4.98 70.13
C ASP A 4 12.59 -5.43 68.90
N THR A 5 13.54 -6.35 69.09
CA THR A 5 14.37 -6.84 67.99
C THR A 5 13.57 -7.70 67.00
N ILE A 6 12.55 -8.41 67.50
CA ILE A 6 11.64 -9.20 66.66
C ILE A 6 10.70 -8.26 65.89
N ILE A 7 10.20 -7.21 66.54
CA ILE A 7 9.33 -6.21 65.90
C ILE A 7 10.09 -5.48 64.78
N ASP A 8 11.32 -5.03 65.04
CA ASP A 8 12.13 -4.33 64.04
C ASP A 8 12.45 -5.22 62.82
N ALA A 9 12.73 -6.50 63.06
CA ALA A 9 12.93 -7.46 61.98
C ALA A 9 11.65 -7.67 61.14
N ILE A 10 10.49 -7.79 61.78
CA ILE A 10 9.19 -7.92 61.08
C ILE A 10 8.88 -6.64 60.29
N VAL A 11 9.10 -5.46 60.86
CA VAL A 11 8.89 -4.16 60.20
C VAL A 11 9.82 -4.02 58.99
N GLY A 12 11.10 -4.40 59.11
CA GLY A 12 12.06 -4.38 58.00
C GLY A 12 11.66 -5.28 56.82
N VAL A 13 11.17 -6.49 57.10
CA VAL A 13 10.72 -7.43 56.06
C VAL A 13 9.41 -6.98 55.42
N THR A 14 8.49 -6.42 56.20
CA THR A 14 7.17 -5.96 55.73
C THR A 14 7.19 -4.59 55.06
N ALA A 15 8.21 -3.76 55.30
CA ALA A 15 8.35 -2.43 54.71
C ALA A 15 8.34 -2.45 53.17
N LYS A 16 8.99 -3.44 52.55
CA LYS A 16 8.96 -3.63 51.09
C LYS A 16 7.55 -3.96 50.59
N TRP A 17 6.80 -4.76 51.36
CA TRP A 17 5.43 -5.14 51.03
C TRP A 17 4.45 -3.98 51.22
N ALA A 18 4.62 -3.18 52.27
CA ALA A 18 3.84 -1.98 52.52
C ALA A 18 4.08 -0.89 51.45
N LYS A 19 5.35 -0.70 51.03
CA LYS A 19 5.69 0.21 49.92
C LYS A 19 5.02 -0.23 48.62
N GLN A 20 5.06 -1.54 48.33
CA GLN A 20 4.41 -2.11 47.16
C GLN A 20 2.88 -1.96 47.21
N ARG A 21 2.23 -2.21 48.37
CA ARG A 21 0.79 -2.01 48.55
C ARG A 21 0.36 -0.55 48.37
N LYS A 22 1.10 0.42 48.92
CA LYS A 22 0.88 1.85 48.67
C LYS A 22 1.05 2.24 47.20
N GLN A 23 1.94 1.56 46.47
CA GLN A 23 2.09 1.76 45.02
C GLN A 23 0.88 1.22 44.24
N GLU A 24 0.34 0.08 44.67
CA GLU A 24 -0.88 -0.55 44.12
C GLU A 24 -2.14 0.29 44.39
N GLU A 25 -2.24 0.97 45.54
CA GLU A 25 -3.33 1.91 45.84
C GLU A 25 -3.26 3.19 44.99
N ARG A 26 -2.05 3.65 44.64
CA ARG A 26 -1.84 4.88 43.85
C ARG A 26 -1.99 4.68 42.35
N ASN A 27 -1.81 3.45 41.86
CA ASN A 27 -1.89 3.11 40.45
C ASN A 27 -2.56 1.74 40.29
N ALA A 28 -3.79 1.70 39.79
CA ALA A 28 -4.52 0.46 39.52
C ALA A 28 -3.71 -0.53 38.63
N SER A 29 -2.85 0.00 37.76
CA SER A 29 -1.94 -0.76 36.89
C SER A 29 -0.84 -1.51 37.65
N ALA A 30 -0.46 -1.09 38.87
CA ALA A 30 0.60 -1.74 39.64
C ALA A 30 0.16 -3.09 40.21
N TRP A 31 -1.12 -3.26 40.54
CA TRP A 31 -1.69 -4.55 40.92
C TRP A 31 -1.67 -5.54 39.74
N LEU A 32 -2.07 -5.06 38.55
CA LEU A 32 -1.97 -5.83 37.30
C LEU A 32 -0.52 -6.22 36.99
N ASN A 33 0.44 -5.30 37.14
CA ASN A 33 1.86 -5.56 36.91
C ASN A 33 2.46 -6.61 37.87
N ARG A 34 2.03 -6.62 39.15
CA ARG A 34 2.45 -7.64 40.12
C ARG A 34 1.90 -9.01 39.74
N ARG A 35 0.59 -9.08 39.43
CA ARG A 35 -0.06 -10.30 38.98
C ARG A 35 0.61 -10.82 37.70
N ASP A 36 0.87 -9.94 36.73
CA ASP A 36 1.55 -10.26 35.47
C ASP A 36 2.98 -10.77 35.70
N ARG A 37 3.76 -10.19 36.63
CA ARG A 37 5.08 -10.69 37.02
C ARG A 37 5.03 -12.09 37.66
N LEU A 38 4.04 -12.34 38.53
CA LEU A 38 3.90 -13.63 39.20
C LEU A 38 3.40 -14.73 38.26
N THR A 39 2.64 -14.39 37.21
CA THR A 39 2.15 -15.34 36.20
C THR A 39 3.04 -15.45 34.96
N ARG A 40 3.98 -14.53 34.76
CA ARG A 40 4.85 -14.44 33.56
C ARG A 40 5.67 -15.71 33.30
N SER A 41 6.07 -16.44 34.34
CA SER A 41 6.86 -17.67 34.19
C SER A 41 6.11 -18.84 33.53
N ARG A 42 4.78 -18.75 33.39
CA ARG A 42 3.93 -19.81 32.80
C ARG A 42 3.38 -19.48 31.41
N ARG A 43 3.59 -18.27 30.89
CA ARG A 43 3.08 -17.86 29.56
C ARG A 43 4.22 -17.78 28.56
N VAL A 44 3.99 -18.28 27.36
CA VAL A 44 4.90 -18.13 26.22
C VAL A 44 5.04 -16.62 25.93
N THR A 45 6.25 -16.15 25.68
CA THR A 45 6.49 -14.75 25.31
C THR A 45 6.06 -14.50 23.87
N ALA A 46 5.73 -13.25 23.52
CA ALA A 46 5.42 -12.91 22.13
C ALA A 46 6.58 -13.25 21.19
N LYS A 47 7.84 -13.06 21.61
CA LYS A 47 9.03 -13.45 20.83
C LYS A 47 9.06 -14.95 20.55
N ASN A 48 8.88 -15.79 21.56
CA ASN A 48 8.87 -17.24 21.37
C ASN A 48 7.68 -17.70 20.52
N ALA A 49 6.50 -17.10 20.74
CA ALA A 49 5.32 -17.41 19.94
C ALA A 49 5.51 -17.01 18.48
N VAL A 50 6.08 -15.84 18.19
CA VAL A 50 6.41 -15.43 16.81
C VAL A 50 7.37 -16.43 16.18
N GLY A 51 8.46 -16.81 16.86
CA GLY A 51 9.40 -17.80 16.33
C GLY A 51 8.80 -19.18 16.05
N MET A 52 7.71 -19.57 16.72
CA MET A 52 7.02 -20.83 16.46
C MET A 52 6.14 -20.80 15.20
N TYR A 53 5.58 -19.65 14.82
CA TYR A 53 4.58 -19.55 13.74
C TYR A 53 5.04 -18.75 12.53
N ALA A 54 6.11 -17.96 12.65
CA ALA A 54 6.54 -17.02 11.61
C ALA A 54 6.80 -17.72 10.27
N GLU A 55 7.42 -18.90 10.28
CA GLU A 55 7.73 -19.65 9.05
C GLU A 55 6.47 -20.11 8.33
N SER A 56 5.55 -20.75 9.06
CA SER A 56 4.27 -21.20 8.49
C SER A 56 3.44 -20.04 7.93
N ALA A 57 3.52 -18.87 8.56
CA ALA A 57 2.84 -17.68 8.10
C ALA A 57 3.52 -17.03 6.91
N TRP A 58 4.85 -17.03 6.85
CA TRP A 58 5.59 -16.56 5.70
C TRP A 58 5.29 -17.43 4.48
N LEU A 59 5.42 -18.77 4.59
CA LEU A 59 5.10 -19.71 3.49
C LEU A 59 3.67 -19.52 2.97
N LYS A 60 2.70 -19.38 3.88
CA LYS A 60 1.31 -19.12 3.50
C LYS A 60 1.13 -17.78 2.75
N ALA A 61 1.85 -16.74 3.18
CA ALA A 61 1.74 -15.40 2.59
C ALA A 61 2.46 -15.28 1.23
N SER A 62 3.63 -15.93 1.11
CA SER A 62 4.47 -15.93 -0.10
C SER A 62 4.02 -16.93 -1.16
N GLY A 63 3.11 -17.87 -0.83
CA GLY A 63 2.77 -18.98 -1.72
C GLY A 63 3.94 -19.94 -1.85
N ASP A 64 4.37 -20.50 -0.73
CA ASP A 64 5.50 -21.44 -0.60
C ASP A 64 6.84 -20.84 -1.06
N GLY A 65 7.05 -19.54 -0.81
CA GLY A 65 8.29 -18.82 -1.13
C GLY A 65 8.39 -18.31 -2.57
N ALA A 66 7.35 -18.51 -3.40
CA ALA A 66 7.38 -18.10 -4.81
C ALA A 66 7.27 -16.57 -5.02
N LEU A 67 6.68 -15.85 -4.07
CA LEU A 67 6.44 -14.41 -4.14
C LEU A 67 6.90 -13.68 -2.87
N PRO A 68 7.26 -12.38 -2.96
CA PRO A 68 7.54 -11.58 -1.77
C PRO A 68 6.33 -11.51 -0.83
N ALA A 69 6.56 -11.61 0.48
CA ALA A 69 5.50 -11.53 1.48
C ALA A 69 5.53 -10.19 2.23
N SER A 70 4.39 -9.49 2.31
CA SER A 70 4.32 -8.27 3.12
C SER A 70 4.39 -8.60 4.62
N CYS A 71 5.14 -7.80 5.39
CA CYS A 71 5.18 -7.89 6.86
C CYS A 71 3.77 -7.89 7.49
N ARG A 72 2.82 -7.14 6.90
CA ARG A 72 1.42 -7.15 7.37
C ARG A 72 0.74 -8.50 7.14
N GLN A 73 0.96 -9.15 6.01
CA GLN A 73 0.33 -10.45 5.72
C GLN A 73 0.79 -11.49 6.75
N ILE A 74 2.10 -11.51 7.06
CA ILE A 74 2.68 -12.39 8.07
C ILE A 74 2.09 -12.08 9.45
N TYR A 75 1.97 -10.79 9.81
CA TYR A 75 1.33 -10.35 11.06
C TYR A 75 -0.09 -10.91 11.21
N TYR A 76 -0.94 -10.71 10.18
CA TYR A 76 -2.33 -11.15 10.25
C TYR A 76 -2.45 -12.67 10.28
N ALA A 77 -1.55 -13.40 9.61
CA ALA A 77 -1.55 -14.86 9.61
C ALA A 77 -1.23 -15.48 10.98
N ILE A 78 -0.45 -14.81 11.84
CA ILE A 78 -0.07 -15.34 13.17
C ILE A 78 -0.80 -14.70 14.35
N ARG A 79 -1.45 -13.56 14.15
CA ARG A 79 -1.94 -12.71 15.24
C ARG A 79 -2.80 -13.46 16.25
N GLU A 80 -3.73 -14.30 15.78
CA GLU A 80 -4.61 -15.09 16.64
C GLU A 80 -3.85 -16.17 17.41
N ALA A 81 -3.01 -16.97 16.73
CA ALA A 81 -2.21 -18.02 17.36
C ALA A 81 -1.29 -17.45 18.46
N VAL A 82 -0.68 -16.29 18.22
CA VAL A 82 0.15 -15.60 19.21
C VAL A 82 -0.71 -15.05 20.35
N ALA A 83 -1.89 -14.50 20.06
CA ALA A 83 -2.79 -14.00 21.09
C ALA A 83 -3.30 -15.11 22.02
N ASP A 84 -3.61 -16.29 21.48
CA ASP A 84 -4.07 -17.45 22.24
C ASP A 84 -2.98 -17.99 23.18
N LEU A 85 -1.74 -18.06 22.71
CA LEU A 85 -0.61 -18.56 23.50
C LEU A 85 -0.12 -17.58 24.57
N THR A 86 -0.09 -16.28 24.24
CA THR A 86 0.44 -15.24 25.14
C THR A 86 -0.66 -14.67 26.06
N GLY A 87 -1.92 -14.83 25.69
CA GLY A 87 -3.08 -14.22 26.32
C GLY A 87 -3.10 -12.69 26.21
N LYS A 88 -2.44 -12.11 25.20
CA LYS A 88 -2.37 -10.67 24.92
C LYS A 88 -2.42 -10.43 23.42
N GLU A 89 -3.11 -9.36 23.00
CA GLU A 89 -3.09 -8.94 21.60
C GLU A 89 -1.68 -8.52 21.17
N LEU A 90 -1.25 -9.01 20.01
CA LEU A 90 0.04 -8.66 19.41
C LEU A 90 -0.05 -7.29 18.75
N ASN A 91 0.84 -6.36 19.09
CA ASN A 91 0.89 -5.05 18.44
C ASN A 91 1.71 -5.13 17.14
N TYR A 92 1.20 -4.56 16.05
CA TYR A 92 1.89 -4.57 14.75
C TYR A 92 3.29 -3.95 14.78
N GLY A 93 3.46 -2.78 15.41
CA GLY A 93 4.76 -2.12 15.46
C GLY A 93 5.81 -2.93 16.23
N TYR A 94 5.37 -3.58 17.32
CA TYR A 94 6.22 -4.52 18.06
C TYR A 94 6.51 -5.79 17.27
N PHE A 95 5.50 -6.36 16.60
CA PHE A 95 5.66 -7.52 15.74
C PHE A 95 6.63 -7.27 14.58
N SER A 96 6.55 -6.10 13.91
CA SER A 96 7.45 -5.80 12.79
C SER A 96 8.92 -5.80 13.22
N GLN A 97 9.20 -5.41 14.47
CA GLN A 97 10.53 -5.51 15.06
C GLN A 97 10.90 -6.96 15.36
N LEU A 98 10.01 -7.72 16.00
CA LEU A 98 10.25 -9.14 16.31
C LEU A 98 10.46 -10.00 15.07
N LEU A 99 9.74 -9.73 13.97
CA LEU A 99 9.91 -10.46 12.72
C LEU A 99 11.27 -10.16 12.10
N ALA A 100 11.67 -8.88 12.05
CA ALA A 100 12.98 -8.49 11.56
C ALA A 100 14.11 -9.10 12.41
N GLU A 101 14.00 -9.04 13.74
CA GLU A 101 14.91 -9.71 14.66
C GLU A 101 14.96 -11.23 14.42
N HIS A 102 13.82 -11.88 14.21
CA HIS A 102 13.78 -13.33 14.01
C HIS A 102 14.46 -13.76 12.71
N VAL A 103 14.20 -13.04 11.62
CA VAL A 103 14.82 -13.26 10.31
C VAL A 103 16.35 -13.08 10.39
N ASP A 104 16.80 -12.03 11.07
CA ASP A 104 18.23 -11.74 11.27
C ASP A 104 18.92 -12.74 12.20
N GLU A 105 18.31 -13.07 13.35
CA GLU A 105 18.84 -14.02 14.33
C GLU A 105 18.99 -15.45 13.79
N HIS A 106 18.18 -15.83 12.80
CA HIS A 106 18.14 -17.18 12.22
C HIS A 106 18.68 -17.24 10.79
N ASP A 107 19.19 -16.13 10.24
CA ASP A 107 19.75 -16.04 8.88
C ASP A 107 18.79 -16.60 7.81
N LEU A 108 17.52 -16.20 7.88
CA LEU A 108 16.47 -16.71 7.01
C LEU A 108 16.38 -15.91 5.71
N ASP A 109 16.40 -16.58 4.57
CA ASP A 109 16.27 -15.95 3.23
C ASP A 109 14.80 -15.61 2.89
N TRP A 110 14.07 -15.05 3.86
CA TRP A 110 12.68 -14.68 3.66
C TRP A 110 12.58 -13.33 2.97
N ASP A 111 11.98 -13.31 1.77
CA ASP A 111 11.70 -12.04 1.10
C ASP A 111 10.51 -11.31 1.74
N VAL A 112 10.80 -10.56 2.81
CA VAL A 112 9.82 -9.76 3.55
C VAL A 112 9.83 -8.31 3.08
N VAL A 113 8.66 -7.85 2.63
CA VAL A 113 8.44 -6.49 2.11
C VAL A 113 7.78 -5.60 3.17
N TYR A 114 8.31 -4.38 3.32
CA TYR A 114 7.80 -3.35 4.24
C TYR A 114 7.17 -2.17 3.50
N ASP A 115 6.12 -1.61 4.10
CA ASP A 115 5.40 -0.43 3.57
C ASP A 115 6.31 0.82 3.50
N ALA A 116 6.02 1.69 2.54
CA ALA A 116 6.77 2.93 2.38
C ALA A 116 6.66 3.89 3.59
N ARG A 117 7.80 4.48 3.98
CA ARG A 117 7.90 5.46 5.06
C ARG A 117 8.69 6.68 4.62
N GLY A 118 7.97 7.67 4.09
CA GLY A 118 8.57 8.87 3.50
C GLY A 118 8.85 8.67 2.01
N ASP A 119 9.44 9.71 1.41
CA ASP A 119 9.72 9.76 -0.02
C ASP A 119 11.18 10.19 -0.24
N PHE A 120 11.84 9.54 -1.19
CA PHE A 120 13.05 10.01 -1.84
C PHE A 120 12.66 10.82 -3.07
N VAL A 121 13.30 11.96 -3.29
CA VAL A 121 13.06 12.81 -4.48
C VAL A 121 14.40 13.11 -5.13
N GLU A 122 14.56 12.69 -6.38
CA GLU A 122 15.72 13.05 -7.17
C GLU A 122 15.63 14.52 -7.64
N PRO A 123 16.73 15.28 -7.54
CA PRO A 123 16.78 16.62 -8.10
C PRO A 123 16.71 16.60 -9.63
N HIS A 124 16.19 17.68 -10.22
CA HIS A 124 16.04 17.94 -11.66
C HIS A 124 15.07 17.02 -12.42
N THR A 125 15.12 15.70 -12.19
CA THR A 125 14.16 14.75 -12.78
C THR A 125 12.79 14.83 -12.08
N GLY A 126 12.76 15.30 -10.83
CA GLY A 126 11.56 15.35 -9.99
C GLY A 126 11.02 13.96 -9.64
N ARG A 127 11.80 12.90 -9.91
CA ARG A 127 11.39 11.52 -9.66
C ARG A 127 11.22 11.30 -8.17
N ARG A 128 9.99 10.98 -7.77
CA ARG A 128 9.65 10.63 -6.39
C ARG A 128 9.57 9.12 -6.24
N VAL A 129 10.41 8.57 -5.35
CA VAL A 129 10.44 7.14 -5.00
C VAL A 129 9.98 7.00 -3.54
N PRO A 130 8.80 6.44 -3.28
CA PRO A 130 8.38 6.13 -1.91
C PRO A 130 9.38 5.17 -1.25
N LEU A 131 9.74 5.42 0.01
CA LEU A 131 10.75 4.65 0.74
C LEU A 131 10.18 3.32 1.29
N GLY A 132 9.79 2.42 0.39
CA GLY A 132 9.37 1.04 0.69
C GLY A 132 10.29 0.02 0.02
N THR A 133 10.34 -1.22 0.53
CA THR A 133 11.33 -2.23 0.10
C THR A 133 11.32 -2.46 -1.41
N LEU A 134 10.15 -2.64 -2.01
CA LEU A 134 10.04 -2.90 -3.46
C LEU A 134 10.41 -1.68 -4.32
N GLN A 135 10.00 -0.48 -3.90
CA GLN A 135 10.27 0.74 -4.65
C GLN A 135 11.77 1.08 -4.65
N VAL A 136 12.43 0.86 -3.51
CA VAL A 136 13.87 1.07 -3.37
C VAL A 136 14.65 0.03 -4.17
N ARG A 137 14.30 -1.27 -4.09
CA ARG A 137 14.93 -2.32 -4.91
C ARG A 137 14.82 -1.98 -6.39
N GLN A 138 13.63 -1.67 -6.88
CA GLN A 138 13.44 -1.29 -8.29
C GLN A 138 14.26 -0.06 -8.68
N TYR A 139 14.38 0.94 -7.80
CA TYR A 139 15.20 2.11 -8.06
C TYR A 139 16.69 1.75 -8.16
N LEU A 140 17.20 0.93 -7.24
CA LEU A 140 18.58 0.47 -7.22
C LEU A 140 18.89 -0.44 -8.41
N ASP A 141 18.02 -1.39 -8.74
CA ASP A 141 18.18 -2.27 -9.91
C ASP A 141 18.31 -1.43 -11.18
N ASN A 142 17.49 -0.39 -11.33
CA ASN A 142 17.57 0.53 -12.47
C ASN A 142 18.86 1.36 -12.46
N ALA A 143 19.37 1.73 -11.28
CA ALA A 143 20.60 2.51 -11.15
C ALA A 143 21.86 1.65 -11.39
N GLU A 144 21.88 0.41 -10.91
CA GLU A 144 22.98 -0.55 -11.09
C GLU A 144 23.01 -1.12 -12.50
N CYS A 145 21.84 -1.43 -13.09
CA CYS A 145 21.74 -1.91 -14.46
C CYS A 145 21.78 -0.78 -15.49
N TYR A 146 21.97 0.48 -15.06
CA TYR A 146 22.11 1.59 -15.99
C TYR A 146 23.42 1.44 -16.76
N GLN A 147 23.32 0.94 -17.98
CA GLN A 147 24.40 0.96 -18.94
C GLN A 147 24.30 2.24 -19.75
N LEU A 148 25.41 2.95 -19.88
CA LEU A 148 25.51 4.00 -20.89
C LEU A 148 25.17 3.34 -22.23
N PRO A 149 24.17 3.86 -22.97
CA PRO A 149 23.80 3.28 -24.24
C PRO A 149 25.01 3.35 -25.19
N GLU A 150 25.29 2.26 -25.91
CA GLU A 150 26.45 2.13 -26.82
C GLU A 150 26.43 3.17 -27.96
N ALA A 151 25.28 3.81 -28.17
CA ALA A 151 25.09 4.93 -29.07
C ALA A 151 24.22 6.01 -28.40
N VAL A 152 24.33 7.25 -28.87
CA VAL A 152 23.43 8.34 -28.44
C VAL A 152 21.98 7.88 -28.61
N PRO A 153 21.15 7.93 -27.55
CA PRO A 153 19.76 7.51 -27.63
C PRO A 153 19.05 8.24 -28.77
N GLY A 154 18.35 7.48 -29.61
CA GLY A 154 17.59 8.11 -30.67
C GLY A 154 16.49 9.01 -30.11
N PHE A 155 16.22 10.16 -30.74
CA PHE A 155 15.12 11.02 -30.36
C PHE A 155 13.78 10.28 -30.55
N HIS A 156 13.13 9.92 -29.45
CA HIS A 156 11.79 9.35 -29.48
C HIS A 156 10.78 10.39 -29.03
N LEU A 157 9.85 10.74 -29.92
CA LEU A 157 8.70 11.54 -29.54
C LEU A 157 7.71 10.65 -28.77
N ASP A 158 7.34 11.08 -27.57
CA ASP A 158 6.34 10.39 -26.76
C ASP A 158 5.03 10.20 -27.54
N THR A 159 4.56 8.96 -27.57
CA THR A 159 3.32 8.56 -28.23
C THR A 159 2.10 8.71 -27.33
N GLY A 160 2.29 8.86 -26.00
CA GLY A 160 1.24 9.00 -25.01
C GLY A 160 0.35 10.20 -25.29
N PHE A 161 -0.97 9.99 -25.36
CA PHE A 161 -1.95 11.06 -25.60
C PHE A 161 -2.33 11.74 -24.27
N PRO A 162 -2.42 13.09 -24.18
CA PRO A 162 -2.59 13.81 -22.91
C PRO A 162 -4.05 13.74 -22.44
N THR A 163 -4.47 12.57 -21.99
CA THR A 163 -5.80 12.33 -21.42
C THR A 163 -5.69 11.82 -20.00
N ASP A 164 -6.58 12.32 -19.14
CA ASP A 164 -6.73 11.92 -17.74
C ASP A 164 -8.19 11.56 -17.45
N GLY A 165 -8.39 10.84 -16.34
CA GLY A 165 -9.72 10.66 -15.75
C GLY A 165 -10.58 9.54 -16.35
N PRO A 166 -11.82 9.41 -15.83
CA PRO A 166 -12.71 8.28 -16.09
C PRO A 166 -13.18 8.18 -17.55
N SER A 167 -13.17 9.27 -18.30
CA SER A 167 -13.64 9.29 -19.68
C SER A 167 -12.68 8.62 -20.68
N HIS A 168 -11.39 8.49 -20.34
CA HIS A 168 -10.36 8.08 -21.31
C HIS A 168 -9.31 7.11 -20.76
N ARG A 169 -9.15 6.99 -19.43
CA ARG A 169 -8.04 6.26 -18.82
C ARG A 169 -8.43 5.10 -17.91
N PHE A 170 -9.59 5.17 -17.27
CA PHE A 170 -10.05 4.09 -16.40
C PHE A 170 -11.57 4.00 -16.35
N GLY A 171 -12.10 2.78 -16.28
CA GLY A 171 -13.53 2.49 -16.40
C GLY A 171 -14.23 2.26 -15.07
N ALA A 172 -13.50 2.16 -13.97
CA ALA A 172 -14.05 2.02 -12.62
C ALA A 172 -13.11 2.58 -11.55
N LEU A 173 -13.68 2.95 -10.40
CA LEU A 173 -12.94 3.30 -9.19
C LEU A 173 -13.09 2.17 -8.17
N LEU A 174 -11.99 1.50 -7.82
CA LEU A 174 -11.94 0.47 -6.80
C LEU A 174 -11.52 1.07 -5.46
N PHE A 175 -12.42 1.02 -4.48
CA PHE A 175 -12.13 1.36 -3.10
C PHE A 175 -11.80 0.10 -2.29
N ILE A 176 -10.67 0.09 -1.58
CA ILE A 176 -10.23 -1.03 -0.76
C ILE A 176 -10.07 -0.62 0.70
N GLU A 177 -10.77 -1.32 1.59
CA GLU A 177 -10.67 -1.18 3.04
C GLU A 177 -9.40 -1.86 3.62
N LYS A 178 -8.21 -1.44 3.18
CA LYS A 178 -6.92 -1.69 3.84
C LYS A 178 -5.79 -1.21 2.95
N GLN A 179 -4.77 -0.60 3.54
CA GLN A 179 -3.55 -0.21 2.82
C GLN A 179 -2.57 -1.38 2.57
N GLY A 180 -2.93 -2.62 2.91
CA GLY A 180 -2.02 -3.77 2.82
C GLY A 180 -1.96 -4.43 1.44
N PHE A 181 -2.89 -4.11 0.53
CA PHE A 181 -3.03 -4.80 -0.75
C PHE A 181 -2.33 -4.09 -1.91
N ASP A 182 -1.88 -2.85 -1.72
CA ASP A 182 -1.28 -2.04 -2.78
C ASP A 182 -0.06 -2.72 -3.45
N PRO A 183 0.88 -3.37 -2.70
CA PRO A 183 2.00 -4.06 -3.33
C PRO A 183 1.57 -5.25 -4.20
N LEU A 184 0.59 -6.03 -3.73
CA LEU A 184 0.08 -7.21 -4.43
C LEU A 184 -0.62 -6.80 -5.73
N ILE A 185 -1.49 -5.80 -5.66
CA ILE A 185 -2.23 -5.29 -6.81
C ILE A 185 -1.28 -4.70 -7.86
N LYS A 186 -0.24 -3.96 -7.44
CA LYS A 186 0.79 -3.44 -8.33
C LYS A 186 1.59 -4.56 -9.01
N SER A 187 2.00 -5.57 -8.24
CA SER A 187 2.76 -6.72 -8.79
C SER A 187 1.94 -7.50 -9.83
N ALA A 188 0.64 -7.71 -9.58
CA ALA A 188 -0.28 -8.37 -10.50
C ALA A 188 -0.80 -7.46 -11.64
N ARG A 189 -0.43 -6.17 -11.63
CA ARG A 189 -0.81 -5.14 -12.61
C ARG A 189 -2.32 -5.04 -12.84
N ILE A 190 -3.13 -5.21 -11.79
CA ILE A 190 -4.60 -5.25 -11.92
C ILE A 190 -5.15 -3.91 -12.40
N ALA A 191 -4.62 -2.80 -11.91
CA ALA A 191 -5.02 -1.46 -12.32
C ALA A 191 -4.84 -1.25 -13.83
N GLU A 192 -3.72 -1.73 -14.38
CA GLU A 192 -3.36 -1.58 -15.79
C GLU A 192 -4.04 -2.62 -16.69
N ARG A 193 -4.42 -3.78 -16.15
CA ARG A 193 -5.09 -4.84 -16.91
C ARG A 193 -6.57 -4.55 -17.11
N PHE A 194 -7.22 -3.96 -16.11
CA PHE A 194 -8.65 -3.64 -16.13
C PHE A 194 -8.95 -2.15 -16.33
N ASP A 195 -7.91 -1.32 -16.45
CA ASP A 195 -7.99 0.14 -16.50
C ASP A 195 -8.88 0.66 -15.35
N ILE A 196 -8.45 0.45 -14.10
CA ILE A 196 -9.17 0.90 -12.91
C ILE A 196 -8.33 1.86 -12.06
N ALA A 197 -8.98 2.87 -11.49
CA ALA A 197 -8.38 3.70 -10.46
C ALA A 197 -8.55 3.01 -9.10
N ILE A 198 -7.54 3.07 -8.23
CA ILE A 198 -7.57 2.43 -6.91
C ILE A 198 -7.44 3.50 -5.83
N ALA A 199 -8.33 3.44 -4.84
CA ALA A 199 -8.29 4.26 -3.64
C ALA A 199 -8.33 3.37 -2.40
N SER A 200 -7.49 3.67 -1.41
CA SER A 200 -7.46 2.92 -0.15
C SER A 200 -7.47 3.88 1.04
N THR A 201 -8.22 3.52 2.09
CA THR A 201 -8.21 4.24 3.38
C THR A 201 -7.99 3.30 4.54
N LYS A 202 -7.47 3.83 5.65
CA LYS A 202 -7.44 3.11 6.93
C LYS A 202 -8.77 3.36 7.67
N GLY A 203 -9.65 2.37 7.68
CA GLY A 203 -10.97 2.43 8.33
C GLY A 203 -12.00 3.22 7.51
N MET A 204 -12.96 3.83 8.21
CA MET A 204 -14.11 4.53 7.62
C MET A 204 -13.74 5.52 6.50
N SER A 205 -14.57 5.57 5.46
CA SER A 205 -14.37 6.49 4.34
C SER A 205 -14.42 7.96 4.78
N THR A 206 -13.40 8.73 4.42
CA THR A 206 -13.29 10.16 4.72
C THR A 206 -14.23 10.99 3.84
N THR A 207 -14.54 12.22 4.25
CA THR A 207 -15.31 13.15 3.40
C THR A 207 -14.59 13.47 2.08
N ALA A 208 -13.25 13.47 2.08
CA ALA A 208 -12.44 13.64 0.88
C ALA A 208 -12.62 12.48 -0.11
N MET A 209 -12.60 11.23 0.38
CA MET A 209 -12.84 10.06 -0.46
C MET A 209 -14.24 10.09 -1.09
N ARG A 210 -15.25 10.49 -0.33
CA ARG A 210 -16.63 10.61 -0.84
C ARG A 210 -16.77 11.68 -1.91
N ARG A 211 -16.12 12.84 -1.73
CA ARG A 211 -16.07 13.89 -2.76
C ARG A 211 -15.39 13.40 -4.03
N LEU A 212 -14.27 12.68 -3.89
CA LEU A 212 -13.56 12.09 -5.02
C LEU A 212 -14.45 11.08 -5.76
N ALA A 213 -15.10 10.17 -5.02
CA ALA A 213 -16.01 9.21 -5.59
C ALA A 213 -17.16 9.88 -6.34
N GLN A 214 -17.85 10.87 -5.75
CA GLN A 214 -18.90 11.61 -6.43
C GLN A 214 -18.41 12.33 -7.69
N SER A 215 -17.22 12.93 -7.64
CA SER A 215 -16.67 13.67 -8.79
C SER A 215 -16.29 12.75 -9.94
N ILE A 216 -15.70 11.59 -9.65
CA ILE A 216 -15.24 10.64 -10.67
C ILE A 216 -16.41 9.79 -11.17
N CYS A 217 -17.15 9.20 -10.25
CA CYS A 217 -18.20 8.23 -10.55
C CYS A 217 -19.49 8.90 -11.04
N GLY A 218 -19.72 10.16 -10.67
CA GLY A 218 -20.81 10.97 -11.21
C GLY A 218 -20.71 11.23 -12.71
N ASP A 219 -19.54 10.99 -13.31
CA ASP A 219 -19.30 11.13 -14.75
C ASP A 219 -19.43 9.78 -15.51
N GLY A 220 -19.99 8.74 -14.86
CA GLY A 220 -20.45 7.52 -15.51
C GLY A 220 -19.66 6.24 -15.22
N VAL A 221 -18.65 6.28 -14.34
CA VAL A 221 -17.91 5.07 -13.91
C VAL A 221 -18.42 4.54 -12.57
N PRO A 222 -18.49 3.22 -12.35
CA PRO A 222 -18.89 2.65 -11.07
C PRO A 222 -17.81 2.77 -9.99
N LEU A 223 -18.28 2.96 -8.76
CA LEU A 223 -17.49 2.77 -7.54
C LEU A 223 -17.62 1.31 -7.10
N LEU A 224 -16.54 0.56 -7.17
CA LEU A 224 -16.44 -0.79 -6.65
C LEU A 224 -15.92 -0.73 -5.22
N VAL A 225 -16.60 -1.35 -4.27
CA VAL A 225 -16.20 -1.34 -2.86
C VAL A 225 -15.76 -2.74 -2.44
N MET A 226 -14.53 -2.86 -1.98
CA MET A 226 -13.95 -4.10 -1.48
C MET A 226 -13.62 -3.97 0.01
N HIS A 227 -14.17 -4.88 0.81
CA HIS A 227 -14.07 -4.85 2.27
C HIS A 227 -13.97 -6.25 2.89
N ASP A 228 -13.57 -6.30 4.16
CA ASP A 228 -13.57 -7.51 4.99
C ASP A 228 -15.02 -7.97 5.28
N PHE A 229 -15.29 -9.27 5.46
CA PHE A 229 -16.62 -9.73 5.86
C PHE A 229 -16.80 -9.58 7.37
N ASP A 230 -17.05 -8.33 7.77
CA ASP A 230 -17.35 -7.94 9.13
C ASP A 230 -18.40 -6.81 9.18
N ILE A 231 -18.84 -6.44 10.39
CA ILE A 231 -19.83 -5.38 10.58
C ILE A 231 -19.32 -4.03 10.04
N SER A 232 -18.03 -3.74 10.19
CA SER A 232 -17.44 -2.46 9.77
C SER A 232 -17.35 -2.34 8.26
N GLY A 233 -16.93 -3.40 7.57
CA GLY A 233 -16.85 -3.45 6.11
C GLY A 233 -18.22 -3.22 5.46
N MET A 234 -19.25 -3.90 5.96
CA MET A 234 -20.63 -3.71 5.53
C MET A 234 -21.12 -2.26 5.74
N VAL A 235 -20.73 -1.65 6.87
CA VAL A 235 -21.03 -0.23 7.15
C VAL A 235 -20.25 0.70 6.24
N ILE A 236 -19.01 0.38 5.87
CA ILE A 236 -18.19 1.19 4.96
C ILE A 236 -18.81 1.19 3.57
N ALA A 237 -19.17 0.03 3.03
CA ALA A 237 -19.90 -0.07 1.76
C ALA A 237 -21.22 0.71 1.80
N GLY A 238 -22.04 0.47 2.83
CA GLY A 238 -23.30 1.16 3.00
C GLY A 238 -23.15 2.69 3.10
N THR A 239 -22.13 3.18 3.80
CA THR A 239 -21.93 4.62 3.95
C THR A 239 -21.27 5.28 2.74
N LEU A 240 -20.62 4.55 1.85
CA LEU A 240 -20.16 5.06 0.55
C LEU A 240 -21.31 5.21 -0.45
N GLN A 241 -22.39 4.46 -0.25
CA GLN A 241 -23.61 4.53 -1.06
C GLN A 241 -24.63 5.54 -0.52
N ASN A 242 -24.59 5.86 0.78
CA ASN A 242 -25.63 6.64 1.44
C ASN A 242 -25.09 7.93 2.08
N ASP A 243 -25.97 8.94 2.11
CA ASP A 243 -25.77 10.17 2.87
C ASP A 243 -25.50 9.89 4.35
N THR A 244 -24.64 10.72 4.93
CA THR A 244 -24.35 10.72 6.36
C THR A 244 -24.56 12.11 6.95
N ARG A 245 -24.55 12.21 8.27
CA ARG A 245 -24.59 13.51 8.97
C ARG A 245 -23.49 14.47 8.49
N ARG A 246 -22.33 13.95 8.07
CA ARG A 246 -21.15 14.76 7.71
C ARG A 246 -20.97 14.99 6.22
N PHE A 247 -21.71 14.29 5.37
CA PHE A 247 -21.57 14.37 3.93
C PHE A 247 -22.88 13.95 3.24
N ARG A 248 -23.34 14.77 2.30
CA ARG A 248 -24.46 14.46 1.40
C ARG A 248 -23.96 14.43 -0.03
N PHE A 249 -24.42 13.45 -0.79
CA PHE A 249 -24.10 13.33 -2.21
C PHE A 249 -25.02 14.23 -3.02
N ASP A 250 -24.45 15.02 -3.92
CA ASP A 250 -25.22 15.88 -4.83
C ASP A 250 -25.43 15.22 -6.21
N ARG A 251 -24.86 14.03 -6.42
CA ARG A 251 -24.99 13.23 -7.65
C ARG A 251 -25.11 11.76 -7.30
N GLU A 252 -26.01 11.06 -7.99
CA GLU A 252 -26.10 9.60 -7.93
C GLU A 252 -25.09 8.96 -8.87
N PHE A 253 -24.50 7.85 -8.44
CA PHE A 253 -23.58 7.06 -9.24
C PHE A 253 -23.63 5.59 -8.77
N PRO A 254 -23.31 4.62 -9.66
CA PRO A 254 -23.40 3.21 -9.30
C PRO A 254 -22.32 2.85 -8.27
N VAL A 255 -22.76 2.34 -7.12
CA VAL A 255 -21.90 1.73 -6.09
C VAL A 255 -22.14 0.24 -6.09
N ILE A 256 -21.10 -0.53 -6.37
CA ILE A 256 -21.13 -1.98 -6.47
C ILE A 256 -20.29 -2.55 -5.34
N ASP A 257 -20.92 -3.32 -4.49
CA ASP A 257 -20.21 -4.04 -3.43
C ASP A 257 -19.59 -5.33 -4.00
N ILE A 258 -18.26 -5.39 -4.01
CA ILE A 258 -17.46 -6.55 -4.41
C ILE A 258 -16.67 -7.14 -3.24
N GLY A 259 -16.98 -6.73 -2.00
CA GLY A 259 -16.37 -7.23 -0.78
C GLY A 259 -16.67 -8.71 -0.53
N LEU A 260 -16.05 -9.26 0.51
CA LEU A 260 -16.35 -10.64 0.92
C LEU A 260 -17.79 -10.72 1.40
N ARG A 261 -18.56 -11.64 0.80
CA ARG A 261 -19.90 -12.03 1.25
C ARG A 261 -19.90 -13.46 1.78
N LEU A 262 -21.00 -13.90 2.38
CA LEU A 262 -21.13 -15.25 2.95
C LEU A 262 -20.79 -16.37 1.94
N ALA A 263 -21.05 -16.18 0.65
CA ALA A 263 -20.71 -17.13 -0.41
C ALA A 263 -19.21 -17.24 -0.70
N ASP A 264 -18.42 -16.21 -0.35
CA ASP A 264 -17.00 -16.10 -0.69
C ASP A 264 -16.08 -16.57 0.46
N ILE A 265 -16.62 -16.84 1.66
CA ILE A 265 -15.82 -17.15 2.85
C ILE A 265 -15.51 -18.63 3.07
N ASP A 266 -15.93 -19.51 2.15
CA ASP A 266 -15.68 -20.93 2.31
C ASP A 266 -14.18 -21.27 2.28
N GLY A 267 -13.76 -22.09 3.24
CA GLY A 267 -12.35 -22.42 3.48
C GLY A 267 -11.47 -21.25 3.94
N LEU A 268 -12.02 -20.08 4.31
CA LEU A 268 -11.26 -18.98 4.91
C LEU A 268 -11.28 -19.07 6.45
N GLY A 269 -10.19 -18.59 7.07
CA GLY A 269 -10.08 -18.50 8.52
C GLY A 269 -11.13 -17.55 9.09
N ARG A 270 -11.79 -17.96 10.19
CA ARG A 270 -12.86 -17.21 10.86
C ARG A 270 -12.38 -16.77 12.22
N GLU A 271 -12.62 -15.51 12.54
CA GLU A 271 -12.27 -14.93 13.84
C GLU A 271 -13.54 -14.68 14.66
N LYS A 272 -13.47 -14.88 15.99
CA LYS A 272 -14.57 -14.52 16.90
C LYS A 272 -14.48 -13.07 17.33
N VAL A 273 -15.61 -12.37 17.34
CA VAL A 273 -15.71 -10.95 17.70
C VAL A 273 -16.57 -10.76 18.96
N ALA A 274 -16.10 -9.93 19.90
CA ALA A 274 -16.92 -9.53 21.03
C ALA A 274 -17.96 -8.48 20.59
N ILE A 275 -19.25 -8.81 20.74
CA ILE A 275 -20.34 -7.88 20.51
C ILE A 275 -21.04 -7.60 21.83
N GLU A 276 -21.11 -6.34 22.21
CA GLU A 276 -21.85 -5.92 23.41
C GLU A 276 -23.35 -6.22 23.24
N PRO A 277 -24.02 -6.84 24.22
CA PRO A 277 -25.43 -7.20 24.11
C PRO A 277 -26.35 -6.03 23.73
N LYS A 278 -26.08 -4.84 24.27
CA LYS A 278 -26.84 -3.60 23.99
C LYS A 278 -26.67 -3.08 22.56
N ALA A 279 -25.60 -3.46 21.86
CA ALA A 279 -25.31 -3.01 20.49
C ALA A 279 -25.87 -3.97 19.43
N ARG A 280 -26.33 -5.17 19.84
CA ARG A 280 -26.77 -6.23 18.94
C ARG A 280 -27.89 -5.79 18.00
N ASP A 281 -28.96 -5.24 18.55
CA ASP A 281 -30.13 -4.84 17.77
C ASP A 281 -29.81 -3.67 16.83
N ALA A 282 -28.95 -2.75 17.27
CA ALA A 282 -28.46 -1.65 16.45
C ALA A 282 -27.60 -2.15 15.27
N HIS A 283 -26.75 -3.15 15.48
CA HIS A 283 -25.97 -3.77 14.40
C HIS A 283 -26.87 -4.50 13.41
N ILE A 284 -27.85 -5.29 13.88
CA ILE A 284 -28.81 -5.97 13.01
C ILE A 284 -29.57 -4.96 12.14
N ALA A 285 -30.09 -3.89 12.74
CA ALA A 285 -30.81 -2.85 12.02
C ALA A 285 -29.91 -2.15 10.96
N THR A 286 -28.65 -1.90 11.31
CA THR A 286 -27.68 -1.29 10.40
C THR A 286 -27.31 -2.21 9.24
N LEU A 287 -27.06 -3.49 9.50
CA LEU A 287 -26.74 -4.48 8.48
C LEU A 287 -27.90 -4.69 7.50
N ARG A 288 -29.14 -4.82 8.00
CA ARG A 288 -30.34 -4.89 7.15
C ARG A 288 -30.47 -3.65 6.27
N ARG A 289 -30.23 -2.46 6.85
CA ARG A 289 -30.29 -1.19 6.10
C ARG A 289 -29.30 -1.16 4.94
N TYR A 290 -28.13 -1.79 5.08
CA TYR A 290 -27.10 -1.83 4.05
C TYR A 290 -27.11 -3.13 3.22
N GLY A 291 -28.23 -3.86 3.22
CA GLY A 291 -28.43 -4.98 2.30
C GLY A 291 -27.76 -6.29 2.70
N ALA A 292 -27.45 -6.48 3.99
CA ALA A 292 -27.09 -7.81 4.48
C ALA A 292 -28.31 -8.74 4.51
N THR A 293 -28.11 -9.99 4.09
CA THR A 293 -29.09 -11.07 4.21
C THR A 293 -29.24 -11.53 5.66
N GLU A 294 -30.34 -12.22 5.99
CA GLU A 294 -30.53 -12.76 7.34
C GLU A 294 -29.44 -13.77 7.73
N ASP A 295 -28.96 -14.58 6.77
CA ASP A 295 -27.87 -15.53 7.02
C ASP A 295 -26.54 -14.81 7.31
N GLU A 296 -26.24 -13.72 6.59
CA GLU A 296 -25.06 -12.88 6.87
C GLU A 296 -25.17 -12.20 8.24
N ILE A 297 -26.35 -11.70 8.60
CA ILE A 297 -26.60 -11.09 9.91
C ILE A 297 -26.43 -12.13 11.02
N ASP A 298 -26.95 -13.33 10.80
CA ASP A 298 -26.84 -14.43 11.74
C ASP A 298 -25.38 -14.84 11.94
N PHE A 299 -24.62 -14.94 10.86
CA PHE A 299 -23.18 -15.20 10.90
C PHE A 299 -22.42 -14.11 11.70
N LEU A 300 -22.59 -12.85 11.31
CA LEU A 300 -21.83 -11.72 11.87
C LEU A 300 -22.21 -11.41 13.32
N VAL A 301 -23.51 -11.44 13.65
CA VAL A 301 -24.03 -10.95 14.93
C VAL A 301 -24.36 -12.08 15.90
N LYS A 302 -25.04 -13.15 15.45
CA LYS A 302 -25.38 -14.29 16.32
C LYS A 302 -24.18 -15.22 16.49
N GLY A 303 -23.53 -15.58 15.38
CA GLY A 303 -22.32 -16.38 15.32
C GLY A 303 -21.11 -15.66 15.91
N ARG A 304 -21.14 -14.32 15.89
CA ARG A 304 -20.04 -13.44 16.31
C ARG A 304 -18.77 -13.75 15.54
N GLU A 305 -18.91 -13.99 14.25
CA GLU A 305 -17.80 -14.37 13.36
C GLU A 305 -17.50 -13.24 12.40
N ARG A 306 -16.23 -13.11 12.03
CA ARG A 306 -15.77 -12.25 10.94
C ARG A 306 -14.72 -12.96 10.09
N VAL A 307 -14.54 -12.51 8.85
CA VAL A 307 -13.51 -13.03 7.95
C VAL A 307 -12.79 -11.86 7.30
N GLU A 308 -11.47 -11.77 7.51
CA GLU A 308 -10.65 -10.73 6.88
C GLU A 308 -10.27 -11.12 5.46
N LEU A 309 -10.11 -10.14 4.55
CA LEU A 309 -9.53 -10.34 3.22
C LEU A 309 -8.13 -10.95 3.30
N ASN A 310 -7.37 -10.63 4.36
CA ASN A 310 -6.05 -11.20 4.62
C ASN A 310 -6.08 -12.70 4.95
N ALA A 311 -7.26 -13.31 5.15
CA ALA A 311 -7.36 -14.75 5.32
C ALA A 311 -7.05 -15.52 4.02
N MET A 312 -7.14 -14.86 2.86
CA MET A 312 -6.76 -15.39 1.55
C MET A 312 -5.24 -15.37 1.34
N SER A 313 -4.72 -16.37 0.62
CA SER A 313 -3.36 -16.30 0.07
C SER A 313 -3.28 -15.28 -1.07
N SER A 314 -2.08 -14.80 -1.38
CA SER A 314 -1.84 -13.82 -2.45
C SER A 314 -2.43 -14.26 -3.81
N PRO A 315 -2.26 -15.52 -4.29
CA PRO A 315 -2.89 -15.98 -5.53
C PRO A 315 -4.43 -16.03 -5.46
N LYS A 316 -4.99 -16.48 -4.33
CA LYS A 316 -6.45 -16.56 -4.14
C LYS A 316 -7.08 -15.16 -4.17
N MET A 317 -6.41 -14.16 -3.58
CA MET A 317 -6.83 -12.76 -3.59
C MET A 317 -6.84 -12.16 -5.00
N ILE A 318 -5.80 -12.39 -5.80
CA ILE A 318 -5.73 -11.90 -7.19
C ILE A 318 -6.89 -12.47 -8.01
N ASN A 319 -7.06 -13.79 -7.98
CA ASN A 319 -8.16 -14.45 -8.70
C ASN A 319 -9.54 -13.98 -8.23
N PHE A 320 -9.68 -13.68 -6.93
CA PHE A 320 -10.93 -13.13 -6.39
C PHE A 320 -11.24 -11.75 -6.98
N ILE A 321 -10.25 -10.85 -7.01
CA ILE A 321 -10.42 -9.50 -7.58
C ILE A 321 -10.76 -9.61 -9.07
N GLU A 322 -9.98 -10.36 -9.84
CA GLU A 322 -10.19 -10.52 -11.28
C GLU A 322 -11.60 -11.03 -11.60
N ARG A 323 -12.03 -12.10 -10.92
CA ARG A 323 -13.38 -12.65 -11.07
C ARG A 323 -14.45 -11.60 -10.78
N LYS A 324 -14.35 -10.86 -9.66
CA LYS A 324 -15.34 -9.82 -9.30
C LYS A 324 -15.36 -8.67 -10.30
N LEU A 325 -14.20 -8.26 -10.83
CA LEU A 325 -14.12 -7.22 -11.86
C LEU A 325 -14.80 -7.69 -13.16
N GLU A 326 -14.55 -8.93 -13.59
CA GLU A 326 -15.15 -9.52 -14.77
C GLU A 326 -16.68 -9.72 -14.63
N GLU A 327 -17.13 -10.24 -13.48
CA GLU A 327 -18.55 -10.43 -13.15
C GLU A 327 -19.34 -9.11 -13.26
N HIS A 328 -18.71 -7.97 -12.93
CA HIS A 328 -19.32 -6.65 -13.00
C HIS A 328 -19.01 -5.89 -14.30
N GLY A 329 -18.44 -6.56 -15.30
CA GLY A 329 -18.25 -6.02 -16.64
C GLY A 329 -17.17 -4.95 -16.75
N VAL A 330 -16.25 -4.88 -15.79
CA VAL A 330 -15.12 -3.95 -15.85
C VAL A 330 -14.17 -4.38 -16.96
N ARG A 331 -13.95 -3.50 -17.93
CA ARG A 331 -13.13 -3.76 -19.12
C ARG A 331 -12.22 -2.57 -19.39
N LYS A 332 -11.23 -2.80 -20.23
CA LYS A 332 -10.38 -1.73 -20.76
C LYS A 332 -11.19 -0.62 -21.40
N VAL A 333 -10.76 0.61 -21.15
CA VAL A 333 -11.41 1.80 -21.70
C VAL A 333 -10.88 2.06 -23.09
N VAL A 334 -11.82 2.20 -24.02
CA VAL A 334 -11.54 2.71 -25.37
C VAL A 334 -12.18 4.09 -25.48
N PRO A 335 -11.40 5.15 -25.71
CA PRO A 335 -11.94 6.50 -25.91
C PRO A 335 -12.96 6.58 -27.05
N ASP A 336 -13.77 7.63 -27.05
CA ASP A 336 -14.73 7.89 -28.13
C ASP A 336 -14.04 8.15 -29.48
N GLN A 337 -14.82 8.07 -30.57
CA GLN A 337 -14.32 8.24 -31.94
C GLN A 337 -13.62 9.59 -32.17
N ALA A 338 -14.11 10.70 -31.61
CA ALA A 338 -13.49 12.01 -31.80
C ALA A 338 -12.11 12.06 -31.12
N THR A 339 -12.01 11.51 -29.90
CA THR A 339 -10.75 11.37 -29.17
C THR A 339 -9.78 10.45 -29.93
N LEU A 340 -10.24 9.30 -30.44
CA LEU A 340 -9.43 8.40 -31.26
C LEU A 340 -8.95 9.05 -32.55
N HIS A 341 -9.78 9.85 -33.24
CA HIS A 341 -9.38 10.58 -34.44
C HIS A 341 -8.28 11.61 -34.16
N LEU A 342 -8.40 12.35 -33.05
CA LEU A 342 -7.37 13.31 -32.65
C LEU A 342 -6.07 12.61 -32.25
N ALA A 343 -6.18 11.51 -31.49
CA ALA A 343 -5.06 10.66 -31.11
C ALA A 343 -4.37 10.03 -32.33
N ALA A 344 -5.13 9.51 -33.30
CA ALA A 344 -4.63 8.96 -34.55
C ALA A 344 -3.95 10.03 -35.41
N THR A 345 -4.50 11.23 -35.49
CA THR A 345 -3.87 12.35 -36.20
C THR A 345 -2.53 12.73 -35.57
N ARG A 346 -2.48 12.83 -34.23
CA ARG A 346 -1.23 13.07 -33.50
C ARG A 346 -0.25 11.91 -33.71
N ALA A 347 -0.69 10.67 -33.61
CA ALA A 347 0.13 9.49 -33.82
C ALA A 347 0.71 9.44 -35.25
N ALA A 348 -0.07 9.78 -36.27
CA ALA A 348 0.40 9.86 -37.66
C ALA A 348 1.46 10.97 -37.83
N LYS A 349 1.26 12.14 -37.20
CA LYS A 349 2.28 13.22 -37.17
C LYS A 349 3.56 12.76 -36.47
N ILE A 350 3.44 12.11 -35.31
CA ILE A 350 4.57 11.55 -34.56
C ILE A 350 5.29 10.50 -35.42
N ALA A 351 4.57 9.57 -36.03
CA ALA A 351 5.16 8.55 -36.90
C ALA A 351 5.92 9.17 -38.08
N ARG A 352 5.38 10.25 -38.66
CA ARG A 352 6.05 11.00 -39.73
C ARG A 352 7.31 11.70 -39.24
N LEU A 353 7.27 12.38 -38.09
CA LEU A 353 8.42 13.03 -37.49
C LEU A 353 9.49 12.00 -37.09
N GLN A 354 9.10 10.88 -36.48
CA GLN A 354 9.98 9.75 -36.18
C GLN A 354 10.61 9.16 -37.46
N GLN A 355 9.88 9.16 -38.59
CA GLN A 355 10.47 8.76 -39.87
C GLN A 355 11.52 9.76 -40.35
N VAL A 356 11.30 11.07 -40.19
CA VAL A 356 12.30 12.10 -40.50
C VAL A 356 13.51 11.96 -39.57
N ILE A 357 13.30 11.87 -38.26
CA ILE A 357 14.35 11.66 -37.26
C ILE A 357 15.15 10.40 -37.61
N ARG A 358 14.50 9.26 -37.87
CA ARG A 358 15.20 8.02 -38.26
C ARG A 358 15.98 8.17 -39.57
N ARG A 359 15.47 8.93 -40.54
CA ARG A 359 16.19 9.20 -41.80
C ARG A 359 17.43 10.06 -41.56
N GLU A 360 17.32 11.09 -40.73
CA GLU A 360 18.46 11.94 -40.38
C GLU A 360 19.46 11.20 -39.48
N GLN A 361 19.02 10.27 -38.63
CA GLN A 361 19.90 9.39 -37.85
C GLN A 361 20.58 8.32 -38.71
N ALA A 362 19.89 7.80 -39.73
CA ALA A 362 20.44 6.84 -40.69
C ALA A 362 21.37 7.49 -41.72
N ARG A 363 21.39 8.83 -41.80
CA ARG A 363 22.53 9.55 -42.38
C ARG A 363 23.64 9.46 -41.33
N GLU A 364 24.36 8.33 -41.33
CA GLU A 364 25.66 8.26 -40.67
C GLU A 364 26.51 9.45 -41.17
N ASP A 365 27.22 10.09 -40.25
CA ASP A 365 28.09 11.27 -40.43
C ASP A 365 27.43 12.66 -40.34
N ILE A 366 26.80 12.96 -39.20
CA ILE A 366 27.05 14.30 -38.62
C ILE A 366 28.24 14.12 -37.68
N ASP A 367 29.44 14.42 -38.17
CA ASP A 367 30.63 14.52 -37.34
C ASP A 367 30.48 15.75 -36.43
N ILE A 368 29.93 15.52 -35.24
CA ILE A 368 29.79 16.56 -34.22
C ILE A 368 31.13 16.61 -33.49
N ALA A 369 31.93 17.65 -33.77
CA ALA A 369 33.12 17.93 -33.00
C ALA A 369 32.72 18.17 -31.53
N ILE A 370 33.18 17.30 -30.64
CA ILE A 370 33.02 17.44 -29.20
C ILE A 370 34.23 18.22 -28.68
N PRO A 371 34.04 19.34 -27.94
CA PRO A 371 35.16 20.07 -27.37
C PRO A 371 35.98 19.20 -26.41
N ASP A 372 37.32 19.25 -26.54
CA ASP A 372 38.24 18.52 -25.67
C ASP A 372 38.10 18.93 -24.19
N ASP A 373 37.59 20.14 -23.92
CA ASP A 373 37.38 20.72 -22.59
C ASP A 373 35.90 20.66 -22.12
N LEU A 374 35.05 19.84 -22.75
CA LEU A 374 33.61 19.73 -22.43
C LEU A 374 33.36 19.53 -20.93
N GLU A 375 34.13 18.66 -20.26
CA GLU A 375 34.00 18.42 -18.82
C GLU A 375 34.27 19.69 -18.01
N GLU A 376 35.31 20.45 -18.35
CA GLU A 376 35.67 21.69 -17.67
C GLU A 376 34.58 22.76 -17.86
N GLN A 377 34.05 22.89 -19.07
CA GLN A 377 32.96 23.82 -19.38
C GLN A 377 31.67 23.47 -18.62
N VAL A 378 31.30 22.18 -18.58
CA VAL A 378 30.13 21.71 -17.82
C VAL A 378 30.32 21.96 -16.32
N ARG A 379 31.49 21.61 -15.76
CA ARG A 379 31.80 21.86 -14.34
C ARG A 379 31.74 23.35 -13.99
N ALA A 380 32.29 24.22 -14.84
CA ALA A 380 32.24 25.66 -14.65
C ALA A 380 30.80 26.18 -14.64
N MET A 381 29.93 25.68 -15.52
CA MET A 381 28.51 26.04 -15.52
C MET A 381 27.78 25.55 -14.28
N LEU A 382 28.03 24.32 -13.81
CA LEU A 382 27.41 23.79 -12.58
C LEU A 382 27.88 24.51 -11.31
N ILE A 383 29.12 25.01 -11.28
CA ILE A 383 29.62 25.86 -10.20
C ILE A 383 28.90 27.22 -10.23
N ALA A 384 28.71 27.79 -11.42
CA ALA A 384 28.06 29.09 -11.60
C ALA A 384 26.55 29.04 -11.31
N ASP A 385 25.89 27.94 -11.68
CA ASP A 385 24.48 27.69 -11.43
C ASP A 385 24.25 26.23 -11.01
N PRO A 386 24.26 25.92 -9.70
CA PRO A 386 24.03 24.56 -9.20
C PRO A 386 22.61 24.04 -9.40
N THR A 387 21.68 24.85 -9.94
CA THR A 387 20.27 24.47 -10.09
C THR A 387 19.97 23.78 -11.43
N ILE A 388 20.91 23.84 -12.38
CA ILE A 388 20.77 23.16 -13.67
C ILE A 388 21.31 21.72 -13.58
N PRO A 389 20.70 20.75 -14.27
CA PRO A 389 21.28 19.43 -14.42
C PRO A 389 22.44 19.45 -15.42
N TRP A 390 23.33 18.46 -15.32
CA TRP A 390 24.56 18.40 -16.12
C TRP A 390 24.27 18.20 -17.62
N ASP A 391 23.20 17.52 -17.97
CA ASP A 391 22.78 17.27 -19.36
C ASP A 391 22.26 18.55 -20.03
N ASP A 392 21.51 19.40 -19.31
CA ASP A 392 21.18 20.75 -19.77
C ASP A 392 22.44 21.60 -19.98
N ALA A 393 23.46 21.47 -19.11
CA ALA A 393 24.73 22.17 -19.29
C ALA A 393 25.45 21.68 -20.56
N VAL A 394 25.45 20.37 -20.85
CA VAL A 394 25.97 19.80 -22.10
C VAL A 394 25.23 20.39 -23.31
N VAL A 395 23.89 20.46 -23.28
CA VAL A 395 23.10 21.07 -24.36
C VAL A 395 23.48 22.53 -24.59
N ARG A 396 23.73 23.30 -23.53
CA ARG A 396 24.14 24.71 -23.63
C ARG A 396 25.55 24.86 -24.21
N VAL A 397 26.50 24.01 -23.81
CA VAL A 397 27.86 24.00 -24.37
C VAL A 397 27.82 23.67 -25.87
N MET A 398 27.18 22.56 -26.23
CA MET A 398 27.08 22.12 -27.63
C MET A 398 26.24 23.08 -28.50
N GLY A 399 25.21 23.70 -27.91
CA GLY A 399 24.36 24.70 -28.60
C GLY A 399 25.04 26.06 -28.79
N GLY A 400 25.94 26.45 -27.88
CA GLY A 400 26.69 27.71 -27.96
C GLY A 400 27.70 27.74 -29.11
N GLU A 401 28.32 26.60 -29.44
CA GLU A 401 29.24 26.46 -30.57
C GLU A 401 28.55 26.56 -31.94
N ALA A 402 27.33 26.02 -32.07
CA ALA A 402 26.54 26.11 -33.30
C ALA A 402 26.23 27.57 -33.70
N THR A 403 26.13 28.48 -32.74
CA THR A 403 25.97 29.93 -32.96
C THR A 403 27.27 30.64 -33.38
N LYS A 404 28.44 30.18 -32.91
CA LYS A 404 29.74 30.75 -33.31
C LYS A 404 30.11 30.37 -34.75
N ASN A 405 29.85 29.12 -35.15
CA ASN A 405 30.16 28.65 -36.52
C ASN A 405 29.28 29.28 -37.62
N ARG A 406 28.11 29.83 -37.29
CA ARG A 406 27.28 30.59 -38.26
C ARG A 406 27.73 32.02 -38.50
N GLN A 407 28.58 32.60 -37.64
CA GLN A 407 29.06 33.98 -37.79
C GLN A 407 30.43 34.08 -38.48
N GLY A 408 31.14 32.96 -38.68
CA GLY A 408 32.47 32.94 -39.32
C GLY A 408 32.48 32.58 -40.81
N GLY A 409 31.32 32.35 -41.43
CA GLY A 409 31.18 31.98 -42.85
C GLY A 409 30.46 33.04 -43.68
N GLY A 410 30.86 34.31 -43.53
CA GLY A 410 30.36 35.46 -44.30
C GLY A 410 31.46 36.06 -45.17
#